data_AF-A0A1B6NW08-F1
#
_entry.id   AF-A0A1B6NW08-F1
#
_cell.length_a   1.000
_cell.length_b   1.000
_cell.length_c   1.000
_cell.angle_alpha   90.00
_cell.angle_beta   90.00
_cell.angle_gamma   90.00
#
_symmetry.space_group_name_H-M   'P 1'
#
loop_
_entity.id
_entity.type
_entity.pdbx_description
1 polymer ?
#
loop_
_entity_poly.entity_id
_entity_poly.type
_entity_poly.pdbx_seq_one_letter_code
_entity_poly.pdbx_strand_id
1 'polypeptide(L)' 'ARFAEPGIAVLYPDGRIYSLYYQNVPFARPTLDDLVKGLGFILKKDYPIRGTA' A
#
# COMPACT_ATOMS: atom_id res chain seq x y z
N ALA A 1 15.17 3.81 -22.49
CA ALA A 1 13.84 4.02 -21.88
C ALA A 1 14.03 4.30 -20.39
N ARG A 2 13.23 5.19 -19.77
CA ARG A 2 13.22 5.31 -18.31
C ARG A 2 12.58 4.04 -17.75
N PHE A 3 13.27 3.34 -16.86
CA PHE A 3 12.71 2.19 -16.17
C PHE A 3 11.58 2.69 -15.24
N ALA A 4 10.39 2.13 -15.38
CA ALA A 4 9.30 2.41 -14.44
C ALA A 4 9.53 1.54 -13.21
N GLU A 5 9.91 2.17 -12.09
CA GLU A 5 10.07 1.44 -10.84
C GLU A 5 8.71 0.90 -10.39
N PRO A 6 8.68 -0.36 -9.92
CA PRO A 6 7.44 -0.96 -9.46
C PRO A 6 6.97 -0.30 -8.16
N GLY A 7 5.66 -0.08 -8.09
CA GLY A 7 5.02 0.40 -6.89
C GLY A 7 3.58 -0.09 -6.75
N ILE A 8 3.07 -0.05 -5.53
CA ILE A 8 1.72 -0.41 -5.16
C ILE A 8 1.17 0.75 -4.33
N ALA A 9 0.04 1.31 -4.76
CA ALA A 9 -0.72 2.29 -4.00
C ALA A 9 -2.02 1.66 -3.52
N VAL A 10 -2.32 1.79 -2.23
CA VAL A 10 -3.62 1.45 -1.66
C VAL A 10 -4.40 2.74 -1.48
N LEU A 11 -5.59 2.80 -2.06
CA LEU A 11 -6.42 3.99 -2.08
C LEU A 11 -7.73 3.75 -1.35
N TYR A 12 -8.23 4.78 -0.67
CA TYR A 12 -9.63 4.87 -0.29
C TYR A 12 -10.50 5.07 -1.55
N PRO A 13 -11.81 4.77 -1.47
CA PRO A 13 -12.75 5.02 -2.57
C PRO A 13 -12.82 6.48 -3.03
N ASP A 14 -12.50 7.42 -2.14
CA ASP A 14 -12.47 8.87 -2.42
C ASP A 14 -11.15 9.34 -3.08
N GLY A 15 -10.22 8.41 -3.35
CA GLY A 15 -8.95 8.68 -4.00
C GLY A 15 -7.81 9.07 -3.04
N ARG A 16 -8.05 9.18 -1.72
CA ARG A 16 -6.97 9.41 -0.76
C ARG A 16 -6.05 8.20 -0.65
N ILE A 17 -4.75 8.43 -0.53
CA ILE A 17 -3.75 7.37 -0.37
C ILE A 17 -3.77 6.87 1.08
N TYR A 18 -3.97 5.56 1.25
CA TYR A 18 -3.80 4.87 2.52
C TYR A 18 -2.35 4.46 2.77
N SER A 19 -1.72 3.84 1.77
CA SER A 19 -0.30 3.48 1.80
C SER A 19 0.29 3.45 0.40
N LEU A 20 1.62 3.66 0.33
CA LEU A 20 2.40 3.60 -0.89
C LEU A 20 3.65 2.75 -0.66
N TYR A 21 3.82 1.73 -1.49
CA TYR A 21 5.03 0.92 -1.55
C TYR A 21 5.70 1.23 -2.89
N TYR A 22 6.88 1.85 -2.86
CA TYR A 22 7.62 2.22 -4.07
C TYR A 22 9.07 1.82 -3.87
N GLN A 23 9.62 0.95 -4.72
CA GLN A 23 10.93 0.36 -4.49
C GLN A 23 11.66 0.06 -5.80
N ASN A 24 12.94 0.39 -5.86
CA ASN A 24 13.83 0.04 -6.98
C ASN A 24 14.47 -1.35 -6.84
N VAL A 25 14.37 -2.00 -5.67
CA VAL A 25 14.91 -3.32 -5.36
C VAL A 25 13.80 -4.35 -5.12
N PRO A 26 14.06 -5.67 -5.27
CA PRO A 26 13.04 -6.71 -5.11
C PRO A 26 12.68 -7.02 -3.66
N PHE A 27 13.43 -6.49 -2.69
CA PHE A 27 13.27 -6.79 -1.27
C PHE A 27 12.16 -5.95 -0.63
N ALA A 28 11.57 -6.46 0.47
CA ALA A 28 10.54 -5.80 1.28
C ALA A 28 9.27 -5.36 0.54
N ARG A 29 9.05 -5.85 -0.68
CA ARG A 29 7.77 -5.67 -1.40
C ARG A 29 6.71 -6.55 -0.72
N PRO A 30 5.53 -6.02 -0.40
CA PRO A 30 4.47 -6.84 0.15
C PRO A 30 3.95 -7.83 -0.91
N THR A 31 3.62 -9.04 -0.48
CA THR A 31 2.93 -10.00 -1.35
C THR A 31 1.46 -9.60 -1.50
N LEU A 32 0.80 -10.09 -2.56
CA LEU A 32 -0.64 -9.83 -2.73
C LEU A 32 -1.46 -10.42 -1.57
N ASP A 33 -1.07 -11.59 -1.07
CA ASP A 33 -1.75 -12.22 0.08
C ASP A 33 -1.64 -11.39 1.35
N ASP A 34 -0.47 -10.80 1.62
CA ASP A 34 -0.28 -9.92 2.76
C ASP A 34 -1.08 -8.62 2.62
N LEU A 35 -1.17 -8.06 1.40
CA LEU A 35 -2.01 -6.91 1.12
C LEU A 35 -3.49 -7.20 1.37
N VAL A 36 -4.01 -8.33 0.89
CA VAL A 36 -5.42 -8.72 1.07
C VAL A 36 -5.73 -8.93 2.56
N LYS A 37 -4.85 -9.62 3.30
CA LYS A 37 -5.00 -9.79 4.76
C LYS A 37 -4.97 -8.45 5.49
N GLY A 38 -4.05 -7.56 5.11
CA GLY A 38 -3.94 -6.20 5.65
C GLY A 38 -5.20 -5.39 5.42
N LEU A 39 -5.72 -5.37 4.18
CA LEU A 39 -6.97 -4.70 3.83
C LEU A 39 -8.15 -5.21 4.66
N GLY A 40 -8.26 -6.53 4.86
CA GLY A 40 -9.29 -7.11 5.72
C GLY A 40 -9.20 -6.62 7.17
N PHE A 41 -7.99 -6.52 7.72
CA PHE A 41 -7.77 -5.96 9.05
C PHE A 41 -8.14 -4.47 9.12
N ILE A 42 -7.70 -3.67 8.14
CA ILE A 42 -7.96 -2.24 8.04
C ILE A 42 -9.46 -1.97 8.04
N LEU A 43 -10.21 -2.64 7.17
CA LEU A 43 -11.66 -2.49 7.06
C LEU A 43 -12.38 -2.97 8.33
N LYS A 44 -11.96 -4.08 8.93
CA LYS A 44 -12.57 -4.62 10.16
C LYS A 44 -12.34 -3.75 11.39
N LYS A 45 -11.22 -3.03 11.44
CA LYS A 45 -10.81 -2.25 12.61
C LYS A 45 -10.95 -0.74 12.41
N ASP A 46 -11.41 -0.31 11.24
CA ASP A 46 -11.35 1.08 10.81
C ASP A 46 -9.97 1.68 11.12
N TYR A 47 -8.93 0.93 10.76
CA TYR A 47 -7.58 1.23 11.21
C TYR A 47 -7.10 2.51 10.53
N PRO A 48 -6.69 3.55 11.28
CA PRO A 48 -6.32 4.82 10.69
C PRO A 48 -4.93 4.74 10.06
N ILE A 49 -4.71 5.55 9.02
CA ILE A 49 -3.36 5.87 8.58
C ILE A 49 -2.58 6.41 9.78
N ARG A 50 -1.37 5.90 9.98
CA ARG A 50 -0.44 6.38 11.01
C ARG A 50 0.63 7.21 10.34
N GLY A 51 0.88 8.40 10.90
CA GLY A 51 1.74 9.42 10.30
C GLY A 51 0.88 10.55 9.74
N THR A 52 1.06 11.73 10.29
CA THR A 52 0.58 12.98 9.68
C THR A 52 1.66 13.42 8.71
N ALA A 53 1.25 13.78 7.49
CA ALA A 53 2.12 14.47 6.55
C ALA A 53 2.89 15.62 7.21
#